data_AF-A0A961WR85-F1
#
_entry.id   AF-A0A961WR85-F1
#
_cell.length_a   1.000
_cell.length_b   1.000
_cell.length_c   1.000
_cell.angle_alpha   90.00
_cell.angle_beta   90.00
_cell.angle_gamma   90.00
#
_symmetry.space_group_name_H-M   'P 1'
#
loop_
_entity.id
_entity.type
_entity.pdbx_description
1 polymer ?
#
loop_
_entity_poly.entity_id
_entity_poly.type
_entity_poly.pdbx_seq_one_letter_code
_entity_poly.pdbx_strand_id
1 'polypeptide(L)'
;MSAQRPTWQKLRMVAGMEELTDLTLEEKILREKQLVAESHLLEAWEAGLEDGIEPEILARTIVVKTLVQLSRSRGYEAASELVDEARSLEAKGDFVPGKTLQ
;
A
#
# COMPACT_ATOMS: atom_id res chain seq x y z
N MET A 1 25.57 -29.36 4.25
CA MET A 1 25.03 -28.19 4.99
C MET A 1 24.10 -27.45 4.05
N SER A 2 22.78 -27.58 4.23
CA SER A 2 21.81 -26.94 3.34
C SER A 2 21.56 -25.51 3.80
N ALA A 3 21.89 -24.52 2.97
CA ALA A 3 21.55 -23.13 3.24
C ALA A 3 20.04 -22.96 3.05
N GLN A 4 19.30 -22.71 4.14
CA GLN A 4 17.89 -22.34 4.06
C GLN A 4 17.77 -21.08 3.20
N ARG A 5 17.09 -21.18 2.05
CA ARG A 5 16.74 -20.01 1.26
C ARG A 5 15.79 -19.13 2.10
N PRO A 6 16.07 -17.83 2.25
CA PRO A 6 15.20 -16.95 3.02
C PRO A 6 13.82 -16.85 2.36
N THR A 7 12.78 -16.85 3.19
CA THR A 7 11.39 -16.65 2.76
C THR A 7 11.17 -15.22 2.28
N TRP A 8 10.18 -15.00 1.41
CA TRP A 8 9.86 -13.68 0.86
C TRP A 8 9.56 -12.62 1.93
N GLN A 9 8.98 -13.03 3.06
CA GLN A 9 8.81 -12.18 4.25
C GLN A 9 10.14 -11.72 4.85
N LYS A 10 11.15 -12.61 4.94
CA LYS A 10 12.49 -12.24 5.44
C LYS A 10 13.20 -11.30 4.47
N LEU A 11 13.08 -11.53 3.16
CA LEU A 11 13.66 -10.65 2.16
C LEU A 11 13.01 -9.26 2.18
N ARG A 12 11.69 -9.18 2.34
CA ARG A 12 10.96 -7.92 2.49
C ARG A 12 11.32 -7.17 3.78
N MET A 13 11.51 -7.86 4.90
CA MET A 13 11.98 -7.22 6.15
C MET A 13 13.41 -6.70 6.04
N VAL A 14 14.33 -7.47 5.46
CA VAL A 14 15.73 -7.04 5.29
C VAL A 14 15.83 -5.86 4.32
N ALA A 15 15.10 -5.90 3.19
CA ALA A 15 15.03 -4.80 2.25
C ALA A 15 14.42 -3.53 2.88
N GLY A 16 13.34 -3.68 3.67
CA GLY A 16 12.75 -2.56 4.41
C GLY A 16 13.66 -1.99 5.50
N MET A 17 14.47 -2.84 6.15
CA MET A 17 15.44 -2.41 7.18
C MET A 17 16.64 -1.64 6.59
N GLU A 18 17.07 -1.95 5.38
CA GLU A 18 18.19 -1.26 4.71
C GLU A 18 17.79 0.18 4.30
N GLU A 19 16.55 0.37 3.86
CA GLU A 19 15.93 1.67 3.51
C GLU A 19 15.76 2.62 4.73
N LEU A 20 15.75 2.07 5.95
CA LEU A 20 15.51 2.83 7.20
C LEU A 20 16.78 3.41 7.82
N THR A 21 17.96 3.17 7.27
CA THR A 21 19.22 3.55 7.92
C THR A 21 19.50 5.06 7.87
N ASP A 22 19.01 5.77 6.86
CA ASP A 22 19.29 7.20 6.60
C ASP A 22 18.14 8.15 6.99
N LEU A 23 17.05 7.62 7.55
CA LEU A 23 15.85 8.38 7.94
C LEU A 23 15.93 8.90 9.40
N THR A 24 15.29 10.04 9.67
CA THR A 24 15.00 10.53 11.02
C THR A 24 14.06 9.58 11.76
N LEU A 25 14.00 9.67 13.10
CA LEU A 25 13.11 8.80 13.89
C LEU A 25 11.65 8.98 13.48
N GLU A 26 11.22 10.21 13.22
CA GLU A 26 9.87 10.56 12.78
C GLU A 26 9.54 9.91 11.43
N GLU A 27 10.46 9.95 10.48
CA GLU A 27 10.32 9.32 9.17
C GLU A 27 10.25 7.80 9.29
N LYS A 28 11.06 7.17 10.16
CA LYS A 28 10.97 5.73 10.44
C LYS A 28 9.61 5.36 11.03
N ILE A 29 9.09 6.14 11.98
CA ILE A 29 7.77 5.91 12.57
C ILE A 29 6.67 6.07 11.52
N LEU A 30 6.74 7.08 10.67
CA LEU A 30 5.78 7.27 9.58
C LEU A 30 5.81 6.10 8.60
N ARG A 31 7.00 5.65 8.21
CA ARG A 31 7.18 4.52 7.30
C ARG A 31 6.61 3.24 7.89
N GLU A 32 6.85 2.97 9.18
CA GLU A 32 6.28 1.82 9.85
C GLU A 32 4.75 1.85 9.84
N LYS A 33 4.14 3.01 10.12
CA LYS A 33 2.67 3.16 10.05
C LYS A 33 2.13 2.88 8.65
N GLN A 34 2.82 3.30 7.61
CA GLN A 34 2.44 3.03 6.22
C GLN A 34 2.53 1.53 5.91
N LEU A 35 3.63 0.87 6.30
CA LEU A 35 3.81 -0.58 6.10
C LEU A 35 2.73 -1.42 6.81
N VAL A 36 2.36 -1.03 8.03
CA VAL A 36 1.27 -1.68 8.77
C VAL A 36 -0.07 -1.46 8.07
N ALA A 37 -0.36 -0.24 7.60
CA ALA A 37 -1.59 0.05 6.86
C ALA A 37 -1.69 -0.74 5.55
N GLU A 38 -0.60 -0.84 4.79
CA GLU A 38 -0.51 -1.69 3.58
C GLU A 38 -0.78 -3.16 3.90
N SER A 39 -0.23 -3.66 5.02
CA SER A 39 -0.38 -5.07 5.39
C SER A 39 -1.83 -5.41 5.75
N HIS A 40 -2.52 -4.56 6.50
CA HIS A 40 -3.96 -4.72 6.76
C HIS A 40 -4.79 -4.69 5.48
N LEU A 41 -4.43 -3.84 4.52
CA LEU A 41 -5.13 -3.79 3.23
C LEU A 41 -4.93 -5.08 2.42
N LEU A 42 -3.70 -5.60 2.37
CA LEU A 42 -3.38 -6.83 1.65
C LEU A 42 -4.08 -8.05 2.30
N GLU A 43 -4.14 -8.12 3.63
CA GLU A 43 -4.88 -9.18 4.33
C GLU A 43 -6.38 -9.13 3.99
N ALA A 44 -7.00 -7.95 3.98
CA ALA A 44 -8.40 -7.79 3.59
C ALA A 44 -8.64 -8.14 2.11
N TRP A 45 -7.67 -7.82 1.25
CA TRP A 45 -7.69 -8.18 -0.17
C TRP A 45 -7.63 -9.69 -0.36
N GLU A 46 -6.68 -10.36 0.29
CA GLU A 46 -6.52 -11.82 0.24
C GLU A 46 -7.77 -12.55 0.73
N ALA A 47 -8.32 -12.13 1.88
CA ALA A 47 -9.57 -12.69 2.40
C ALA A 47 -10.74 -12.54 1.42
N GLY A 48 -10.86 -11.39 0.76
CA GLY A 48 -11.90 -11.17 -0.26
C GLY A 48 -11.75 -12.10 -1.47
N LEU A 49 -10.52 -12.36 -1.91
CA LEU A 49 -10.27 -13.31 -3.00
C LEU A 49 -10.58 -14.76 -2.58
N GLU A 50 -10.26 -15.14 -1.34
CA GLU A 50 -10.59 -16.45 -0.79
C GLU A 50 -12.11 -16.69 -0.70
N ASP A 51 -12.88 -15.64 -0.41
CA ASP A 51 -14.34 -15.65 -0.43
C ASP A 51 -14.93 -15.66 -1.86
N GLY A 52 -14.08 -15.63 -2.90
CA GLY A 52 -14.47 -15.67 -4.30
C GLY A 52 -14.97 -14.33 -4.86
N ILE A 53 -14.65 -13.21 -4.21
CA ILE A 53 -15.02 -11.87 -4.68
C ILE A 53 -14.08 -11.45 -5.81
N GLU A 54 -14.64 -10.94 -6.90
CA GLU A 54 -13.87 -10.48 -8.05
C GLU A 54 -12.97 -9.28 -7.69
N PRO A 55 -11.70 -9.24 -8.16
CA PRO A 55 -10.74 -8.17 -7.87
C PRO A 55 -11.28 -6.77 -8.15
N GLU A 56 -12.04 -6.59 -9.23
CA GLU A 56 -12.64 -5.32 -9.62
C GLU A 56 -13.67 -4.83 -8.59
N ILE A 57 -14.44 -5.75 -8.01
CA ILE A 57 -15.42 -5.45 -6.96
C ILE A 57 -14.69 -5.08 -5.66
N LEU A 58 -13.63 -5.82 -5.29
CA LEU A 58 -12.79 -5.51 -4.13
C LEU A 58 -12.15 -4.13 -4.26
N ALA A 59 -11.44 -3.88 -5.36
CA ALA A 59 -10.74 -2.62 -5.62
C ALA A 59 -11.71 -1.43 -5.53
N ARG A 60 -12.84 -1.50 -6.25
CA ARG A 60 -13.85 -0.44 -6.21
C ARG A 60 -14.39 -0.22 -4.80
N THR A 61 -14.67 -1.30 -4.07
CA THR A 61 -15.23 -1.22 -2.72
C THR A 61 -14.24 -0.57 -1.76
N ILE A 62 -12.98 -1.00 -1.77
CA ILE A 62 -11.90 -0.45 -0.95
C ILE A 62 -11.75 1.04 -1.24
N VAL A 63 -11.57 1.44 -2.50
CA VAL A 63 -11.34 2.85 -2.90
C VAL A 63 -12.51 3.73 -2.47
N VAL A 64 -13.75 3.35 -2.80
CA VAL A 64 -14.92 4.19 -2.47
C VAL A 64 -15.14 4.26 -0.96
N LYS A 65 -15.03 3.14 -0.24
CA LYS A 65 -15.28 3.13 1.22
C LYS A 65 -14.22 3.90 1.98
N THR A 66 -12.95 3.77 1.62
CA THR A 66 -11.86 4.50 2.27
C THR A 66 -11.97 6.01 2.04
N LEU A 67 -12.29 6.47 0.83
CA LEU A 67 -12.55 7.90 0.56
C LEU A 67 -13.72 8.45 1.38
N VAL A 68 -14.81 7.69 1.51
CA VAL A 68 -15.95 8.08 2.36
C VAL A 68 -15.54 8.17 3.84
N GLN A 69 -14.74 7.23 4.35
CA GLN A 69 -14.26 7.29 5.74
C GLN A 69 -13.26 8.43 5.97
N LEU A 70 -12.37 8.68 5.00
CA LEU A 70 -11.45 9.81 5.04
C LEU A 70 -12.23 11.13 5.07
N SER A 71 -13.24 11.27 4.20
CA SER A 71 -14.11 12.44 4.19
C SER A 71 -14.83 12.66 5.51
N ARG A 72 -15.34 11.59 6.13
CA ARG A 72 -16.01 11.66 7.45
C ARG A 72 -15.07 12.04 8.59
N SER A 73 -13.81 11.62 8.54
CA SER A 73 -12.84 11.81 9.63
C SER A 73 -12.02 13.09 9.49
N ARG A 74 -11.77 13.56 8.26
CA ARG A 74 -10.85 14.66 7.95
C ARG A 74 -11.44 15.74 7.04
N GLY A 75 -12.66 15.57 6.54
CA GLY A 75 -13.33 16.53 5.65
C GLY A 75 -13.22 16.16 4.16
N TYR A 76 -14.06 16.80 3.35
CA TYR A 76 -14.13 16.56 1.90
C TYR A 76 -12.80 16.84 1.21
N GLU A 77 -12.11 17.89 1.63
CA GLU A 77 -10.85 18.38 1.05
C GLU A 77 -9.78 17.28 1.11
N ALA A 78 -9.62 16.61 2.27
CA ALA A 78 -8.66 15.52 2.42
C ALA A 78 -8.95 14.32 1.49
N ALA A 79 -10.23 14.00 1.26
CA ALA A 79 -10.60 12.97 0.30
C ALA A 79 -10.38 13.42 -1.16
N SER A 80 -10.63 14.69 -1.46
CA SER A 80 -10.37 15.27 -2.79
C SER A 80 -8.88 15.28 -3.13
N GLU A 81 -8.03 15.66 -2.18
CA GLU A 81 -6.56 15.63 -2.33
C GLU A 81 -6.05 14.23 -2.66
N LEU A 82 -6.57 13.19 -2.00
CA LEU A 82 -6.20 11.80 -2.31
C LEU A 82 -6.66 11.37 -3.72
N VAL A 83 -7.81 11.86 -4.19
CA VAL A 83 -8.25 11.62 -5.57
C VAL A 83 -7.32 12.27 -6.58
N ASP A 84 -6.88 13.50 -6.32
CA ASP A 84 -5.94 14.22 -7.19
C ASP A 84 -4.55 13.56 -7.18
N GLU A 85 -4.10 13.04 -6.03
CA GLU A 85 -2.89 12.22 -5.94
C GLU A 85 -3.00 10.95 -6.78
N ALA A 86 -4.10 10.20 -6.67
CA ALA A 86 -4.32 8.99 -7.47
C ALA A 86 -4.32 9.29 -8.98
N ARG A 87 -4.89 10.42 -9.41
CA ARG A 87 -4.82 10.88 -10.81
C ARG A 87 -3.40 11.23 -11.24
N SER A 88 -2.60 11.83 -10.35
CA SER A 88 -1.19 12.13 -10.62
C SER A 88 -0.38 10.84 -10.83
N LEU A 89 -0.62 9.81 -10.00
CA LEU A 89 -0.02 8.49 -10.15
C LEU A 89 -0.41 7.82 -11.48
N GLU A 90 -1.70 7.90 -11.85
CA GLU A 90 -2.18 7.43 -13.15
C GLU A 90 -1.46 8.14 -14.31
N ALA A 91 -1.39 9.47 -14.28
CA ALA A 91 -0.74 10.26 -15.32
C ALA A 91 0.77 9.95 -15.46
N LYS A 92 1.42 9.56 -14.36
CA LYS A 92 2.80 9.06 -14.36
C LYS A 92 2.93 7.62 -14.84
N GLY A 93 1.82 6.91 -15.04
CA GLY A 93 1.79 5.50 -15.42
C GLY A 93 2.14 4.54 -14.29
N ASP A 94 1.98 4.95 -13.02
CA ASP A 94 2.34 4.10 -11.86
C ASP A 94 1.45 2.85 -11.73
N PHE A 95 0.32 2.82 -12.44
CA PHE A 95 -0.55 1.64 -12.54
C PHE A 95 -0.21 0.73 -13.74
N VAL A 96 0.77 1.09 -14.56
CA VAL A 96 1.22 0.26 -15.70
C VAL A 96 2.11 -0.87 -15.16
N PRO A 97 1.76 -2.15 -15.40
CA PRO A 97 2.57 -3.27 -14.94
C PRO A 97 4.00 -3.22 -15.50
N GLY A 98 5.00 -3.46 -14.66
CA GLY A 98 6.39 -3.61 -15.11
C GLY A 98 7.09 -2.30 -15.48
N LYS A 99 6.59 -1.13 -15.03
CA LYS A 99 7.28 0.15 -15.16
C LYS A 99 8.71 0.03 -14.63
N THR A 100 9.68 0.08 -15.54
CA THR A 100 11.11 0.16 -15.20
C THR A 100 11.38 1.63 -14.89
N LEU A 101 11.84 1.94 -13.67
CA LEU A 101 12.33 3.28 -13.34
C LEU A 101 13.44 3.61 -14.35
N GLN A 102 13.20 4.57 -15.24
CA GLN A 102 14.21 5.12 -16.16
C GLN A 102 14.88 6.33 -15.53
#